data_AF-A0A975LJ26-F1
#
_entry.id   AF-A0A975LJ26-F1
#
_cell.length_a   1.000
_cell.length_b   1.000
_cell.length_c   1.000
_cell.angle_alpha   90.00
_cell.angle_beta   90.00
_cell.angle_gamma   90.00
#
_symmetry.space_group_name_H-M   'P 1'
#
loop_
_entity.id
_entity.type
_entity.pdbx_description
1 polymer ?
#
loop_
_entity_poly.entity_id
_entity_poly.type
_entity_poly.pdbx_seq_one_letter_code
_entity_poly.pdbx_strand_id
1 'polypeptide(L)'
;MKKLFMLLLTLAVTLTLASCGEKEAEKETGKLETEVETESTKELPELDMVIGTREQDKIIAEYLQDIVKTEFGLTLNVLPFEKKYDEFKAQKFDIGYAGWGPDYNDADTYLHMWASGNYTSTYVGWEDSVFDSLMHETEYLPDGEERAAKLFEAEGYLLENGPIIPLFTRGGAYAVADGVEGFYKNFVGTENDYIFASTPNNTLRLASTLEPDSLDPQICNANWCTVVTSSMYEGLVTFHNNEYLPGMAESWEVSEDGMVYTFNIREDAKWADGTPINAQTYVDSLALLLTRGDTGGFSYLGHNIKNAAAVDEGTLPVEELGAKAVSEYVLEITLENPASYFLSLSTLATFYPVNAALYEELGGEYGTSMDKVVGNGPFKIVEALPQNKYVMEKDESYWNADAIDLDRIEVYIIPDETTQMNMFENGEIDVVDIAKDYVASYDAEGKAIKFDAGVVYYLKLSFGEGSSPEAHELATNRNFIYAVSNLIDRTGLVDSVFGEASTYAPSGRQVINGVTAYSGANYGDLYGDADFGHPLTPNVELAKEYFQKALEELGYTE
;
A
#
# COMPACT_ATOMS: atom_id res chain seq x y z
N MET A 1 10.27 -35.74 44.25
CA MET A 1 11.26 -35.70 45.36
C MET A 1 11.14 -34.45 46.24
N LYS A 2 10.95 -33.24 45.68
CA LYS A 2 10.76 -32.00 46.48
C LYS A 2 9.54 -32.01 47.43
N LYS A 3 8.38 -32.54 47.02
CA LYS A 3 7.20 -32.73 47.90
C LYS A 3 7.44 -33.63 49.12
N LEU A 4 8.31 -34.65 48.99
CA LEU A 4 8.64 -35.57 50.08
C LEU A 4 9.65 -34.94 51.06
N PHE A 5 10.54 -34.08 50.55
CA PHE A 5 11.51 -33.33 51.35
C PHE A 5 10.82 -32.24 52.19
N MET A 6 9.81 -31.55 51.62
CA MET A 6 8.98 -30.58 52.34
C MET A 6 8.18 -31.24 53.46
N LEU A 7 7.54 -32.40 53.20
CA LEU A 7 6.76 -33.11 54.23
C LEU A 7 7.62 -33.52 55.44
N LEU A 8 8.88 -33.92 55.20
CA LEU A 8 9.85 -34.27 56.24
C LEU A 8 10.33 -33.04 57.02
N LEU A 9 10.46 -31.88 56.36
CA LEU A 9 10.82 -30.62 57.00
C LEU A 9 9.69 -30.11 57.91
N THR A 10 8.44 -30.18 57.45
CA THR A 10 7.25 -29.79 58.23
C THR A 10 7.07 -30.69 59.45
N LEU A 11 7.35 -32.01 59.32
CA LEU A 11 7.31 -32.97 60.43
C LEU A 11 8.44 -32.75 61.44
N ALA A 12 9.64 -32.36 60.97
CA ALA A 12 10.77 -32.03 61.84
C ALA A 12 10.52 -30.74 62.66
N VAL A 13 9.91 -29.73 62.04
CA VAL A 13 9.56 -28.47 62.72
C VAL A 13 8.44 -28.68 63.74
N THR A 14 7.43 -29.49 63.44
CA THR A 14 6.34 -29.81 64.40
C THR A 14 6.83 -30.64 65.59
N LEU A 15 7.81 -31.53 65.42
CA LEU A 15 8.42 -32.26 66.54
C LEU A 15 9.32 -31.38 67.43
N THR A 16 9.90 -30.32 66.87
CA THR A 16 10.79 -29.40 67.61
C THR A 16 9.99 -28.37 68.41
N LEU A 17 8.80 -27.98 67.94
CA LEU A 17 7.91 -27.03 68.61
C LEU A 17 7.12 -27.63 69.78
N ALA A 18 7.03 -28.96 69.91
CA ALA A 18 6.39 -29.62 71.05
C ALA A 18 7.15 -29.45 72.39
N SER A 19 8.36 -28.85 72.39
CA SER A 19 9.15 -28.61 73.62
C SER A 19 9.32 -27.15 74.02
N CYS A 20 8.74 -26.19 73.28
CA CYS A 20 8.80 -24.76 73.61
C CYS A 20 7.39 -24.17 73.69
N GLY A 21 7.12 -23.37 74.73
CA GLY A 21 5.77 -22.95 75.10
C GLY A 21 4.99 -22.21 74.00
N GLU A 22 3.67 -22.42 74.01
CA GLU A 22 2.66 -22.03 73.00
C GLU A 22 2.69 -20.57 72.50
N LYS A 23 3.42 -19.64 73.15
CA LYS A 23 3.40 -18.21 72.80
C LYS A 23 4.48 -17.74 71.82
N GLU A 24 5.51 -18.54 71.54
CA GLU A 24 6.50 -18.23 70.50
C GLU A 24 6.20 -18.91 69.17
N ALA A 25 5.46 -20.02 69.17
CA ALA A 25 5.06 -20.74 67.97
C ALA A 25 4.07 -19.94 67.09
N GLU A 26 3.07 -19.27 67.67
CA GLU A 26 2.08 -18.46 66.92
C GLU A 26 2.70 -17.24 66.21
N LYS A 27 3.85 -16.75 66.69
CA LYS A 27 4.50 -15.56 66.13
C LYS A 27 5.45 -15.88 64.97
N GLU A 28 5.95 -17.11 64.90
CA GLU A 28 6.73 -17.62 63.76
C GLU A 28 5.86 -18.28 62.70
N THR A 29 4.76 -18.97 63.06
CA THR A 29 3.80 -19.48 62.06
C THR A 29 3.04 -18.34 61.38
N GLY A 30 2.68 -17.28 62.10
CA GLY A 30 2.08 -16.08 61.51
C GLY A 30 3.03 -15.28 60.60
N LYS A 31 4.35 -15.50 60.71
CA LYS A 31 5.38 -14.94 59.81
C LYS A 31 5.64 -15.81 58.58
N LEU A 32 5.60 -17.13 58.72
CA LEU A 32 5.73 -18.07 57.60
C LEU A 32 4.45 -18.19 56.76
N GLU A 33 3.26 -17.96 57.35
CA GLU A 33 1.99 -17.88 56.60
C GLU A 33 1.80 -16.51 55.91
N THR A 34 2.59 -15.49 56.24
CA THR A 34 2.60 -14.19 55.55
C THR A 34 3.77 -14.01 54.57
N GLU A 35 4.64 -15.03 54.44
CA GLU A 35 5.71 -15.12 53.43
C GLU A 35 5.44 -16.21 52.38
N VAL A 36 4.19 -16.69 52.26
CA VAL A 36 3.68 -17.09 50.95
C VAL A 36 3.25 -15.79 50.28
N GLU A 37 4.24 -15.06 49.76
CA GLU A 37 3.97 -14.07 48.72
C GLU A 37 3.08 -14.77 47.70
N THR A 38 1.92 -14.17 47.46
CA THR A 38 1.14 -14.43 46.25
C THR A 38 2.11 -14.34 45.08
N GLU A 39 2.53 -15.48 44.53
CA GLU A 39 3.20 -15.56 43.23
C GLU A 39 2.26 -14.84 42.25
N SER A 40 2.61 -13.59 41.96
CA SER A 40 1.86 -12.70 41.10
C SER A 40 2.15 -13.14 39.67
N THR A 41 1.36 -14.08 39.15
CA THR A 41 1.27 -14.27 37.69
C THR A 41 0.75 -12.96 37.12
N LYS A 42 1.60 -12.23 36.39
CA LYS A 42 1.24 -10.98 35.69
C LYS A 42 -0.04 -11.22 34.90
N GLU A 43 -1.07 -10.38 35.04
CA GLU A 43 -2.29 -10.50 34.23
C GLU A 43 -1.97 -10.13 32.78
N LEU A 44 -2.47 -10.92 31.82
CA LEU A 44 -2.29 -10.62 30.40
C LEU A 44 -2.90 -9.24 30.07
N PRO A 45 -2.19 -8.40 29.29
CA PRO A 45 -2.73 -7.12 28.88
C PRO A 45 -3.88 -7.31 27.89
N GLU A 46 -4.77 -6.32 27.85
CA GLU A 46 -5.64 -6.14 26.68
C GLU A 46 -4.84 -5.42 25.58
N LEU A 47 -5.13 -5.75 24.32
CA LEU A 47 -4.50 -5.13 23.16
C LEU A 47 -5.52 -4.27 22.41
N ASP A 48 -5.11 -3.11 21.92
CA ASP A 48 -5.93 -2.24 21.10
C ASP A 48 -5.59 -2.42 19.60
N MET A 49 -6.62 -2.67 18.80
CA MET A 49 -6.56 -2.81 17.36
C MET A 49 -7.14 -1.62 16.63
N VAL A 50 -6.45 -1.16 15.59
CA VAL A 50 -6.94 -0.15 14.65
C VAL A 50 -7.23 -0.80 13.31
N ILE A 51 -8.46 -0.70 12.82
CA ILE A 51 -8.93 -1.28 11.54
C ILE A 51 -9.61 -0.21 10.67
N GLY A 52 -9.90 -0.51 9.40
CA GLY A 52 -10.68 0.36 8.50
C GLY A 52 -12.19 0.31 8.76
N THR A 53 -12.96 1.06 7.97
CA THR A 53 -14.44 1.17 8.10
C THR A 53 -15.21 0.17 7.26
N ARG A 54 -14.56 -0.50 6.32
CA ARG A 54 -15.25 -1.36 5.35
C ARG A 54 -15.87 -2.55 6.09
N GLU A 55 -16.93 -3.13 5.52
CA GLU A 55 -17.57 -4.30 6.11
C GLU A 55 -16.59 -5.48 6.23
N GLN A 56 -15.73 -5.67 5.21
CA GLN A 56 -14.69 -6.70 5.24
C GLN A 56 -13.70 -6.48 6.39
N ASP A 57 -13.35 -5.21 6.67
CA ASP A 57 -12.43 -4.85 7.73
C ASP A 57 -12.98 -5.27 9.12
N LYS A 58 -14.30 -5.15 9.33
CA LYS A 58 -14.96 -5.60 10.58
C LYS A 58 -14.94 -7.11 10.74
N ILE A 59 -15.20 -7.86 9.66
CA ILE A 59 -15.16 -9.32 9.68
C ILE A 59 -13.74 -9.81 10.03
N ILE A 60 -12.71 -9.16 9.48
CA ILE A 60 -11.31 -9.46 9.82
C ILE A 60 -11.04 -9.18 11.30
N ALA A 61 -11.52 -8.06 11.85
CA ALA A 61 -11.36 -7.74 13.26
C ALA A 61 -12.01 -8.81 14.17
N GLU A 62 -13.25 -9.19 13.88
CA GLU A 62 -13.99 -10.21 14.64
C GLU A 62 -13.29 -11.57 14.59
N TYR A 63 -12.78 -11.96 13.41
CA TYR A 63 -11.97 -13.16 13.24
C TYR A 63 -10.71 -13.13 14.13
N LEU A 64 -9.94 -12.03 14.09
CA LEU A 64 -8.73 -11.89 14.90
C LEU A 64 -9.04 -11.88 16.40
N GLN A 65 -10.12 -11.21 16.82
CA GLN A 65 -10.59 -11.24 18.21
C GLN A 65 -10.93 -12.66 18.68
N ASP A 66 -11.61 -13.44 17.85
CA ASP A 66 -12.02 -14.81 18.18
C ASP A 66 -10.82 -15.74 18.33
N ILE A 67 -9.88 -15.74 17.37
CA ILE A 67 -8.75 -16.67 17.40
C ILE A 67 -7.81 -16.37 18.58
N VAL A 68 -7.48 -15.10 18.87
CA VAL A 68 -6.56 -14.76 19.97
C VAL A 68 -7.22 -14.98 21.33
N LYS A 69 -8.53 -14.75 21.44
CA LYS A 69 -9.26 -15.04 22.68
C LYS A 69 -9.36 -16.53 22.94
N THR A 70 -9.66 -17.31 21.90
CA THR A 70 -9.86 -18.76 22.02
C THR A 70 -8.55 -19.48 22.31
N GLU A 71 -7.48 -19.15 21.59
CA GLU A 71 -6.22 -19.91 21.67
C GLU A 71 -5.23 -19.33 22.68
N PHE A 72 -5.25 -18.01 22.92
CA PHE A 72 -4.30 -17.32 23.81
C PHE A 72 -4.95 -16.70 25.05
N GLY A 73 -6.29 -16.60 25.11
CA GLY A 73 -6.98 -15.93 26.23
C GLY A 73 -6.82 -14.41 26.26
N LEU A 74 -6.38 -13.81 25.14
CA LEU A 74 -6.18 -12.37 25.02
C LEU A 74 -7.47 -11.64 24.66
N THR A 75 -7.62 -10.42 25.17
CA THR A 75 -8.67 -9.49 24.73
C THR A 75 -8.06 -8.53 23.71
N LEU A 76 -8.69 -8.45 22.53
CA LEU A 76 -8.37 -7.47 21.49
C LEU A 76 -9.53 -6.49 21.35
N ASN A 77 -9.30 -5.22 21.65
CA ASN A 77 -10.28 -4.14 21.60
C ASN A 77 -10.18 -3.39 20.26
N VAL A 78 -11.30 -3.23 19.54
CA VAL A 78 -11.29 -2.49 18.28
C VAL A 78 -11.55 -1.00 18.55
N LEU A 79 -10.58 -0.15 18.22
CA LEU A 79 -10.68 1.29 18.39
C LEU A 79 -11.62 1.91 17.34
N PRO A 80 -12.34 3.00 17.69
CA PRO A 80 -13.18 3.72 16.73
C PRO A 80 -12.38 4.30 15.55
N PHE A 81 -12.84 4.06 14.32
CA PHE A 81 -12.14 4.48 13.10
C PHE A 81 -11.89 5.99 13.00
N GLU A 82 -12.79 6.83 13.53
CA GLU A 82 -12.63 8.30 13.48
C GLU A 82 -11.31 8.78 14.06
N LYS A 83 -10.66 7.97 14.91
CA LYS A 83 -9.36 8.24 15.50
C LYS A 83 -8.20 7.51 14.82
N LYS A 84 -8.42 6.66 13.82
CA LYS A 84 -7.40 5.76 13.23
C LYS A 84 -6.08 6.46 12.93
N TYR A 85 -6.13 7.57 12.19
CA TYR A 85 -4.91 8.29 11.81
C TYR A 85 -4.29 9.05 12.98
N ASP A 86 -5.09 9.54 13.92
CA ASP A 86 -4.59 10.18 15.13
C ASP A 86 -3.89 9.15 16.03
N GLU A 87 -4.45 7.96 16.20
CA GLU A 87 -3.83 6.87 16.96
C GLU A 87 -2.57 6.33 16.28
N PHE A 88 -2.56 6.20 14.94
CA PHE A 88 -1.34 5.85 14.20
C PHE A 88 -0.24 6.90 14.37
N LYS A 89 -0.57 8.19 14.26
CA LYS A 89 0.40 9.28 14.47
C LYS A 89 0.88 9.37 15.92
N ALA A 90 -0.01 9.09 16.87
CA ALA A 90 0.33 9.05 18.30
C ALA A 90 0.98 7.73 18.73
N GLN A 91 1.00 6.72 17.86
CA GLN A 91 1.48 5.36 18.12
C GLN A 91 0.77 4.68 19.31
N LYS A 92 -0.52 5.00 19.53
CA LYS A 92 -1.37 4.53 20.65
C LYS A 92 -2.31 3.41 20.22
N PHE A 93 -1.71 2.33 19.74
CA PHE A 93 -2.37 1.09 19.35
C PHE A 93 -1.35 -0.03 19.46
N ASP A 94 -1.78 -1.28 19.48
CA ASP A 94 -0.87 -2.43 19.53
C ASP A 94 -0.83 -3.17 18.19
N ILE A 95 -2.00 -3.29 17.53
CA ILE A 95 -2.14 -3.96 16.23
C ILE A 95 -2.89 -3.05 15.24
N GLY A 96 -2.28 -2.74 14.10
CA GLY A 96 -2.91 -1.99 13.02
C GLY A 96 -3.19 -2.89 11.82
N TYR A 97 -4.37 -2.79 11.22
CA TYR A 97 -4.65 -3.36 9.90
C TYR A 97 -4.49 -2.28 8.82
N ALA A 98 -3.65 -2.58 7.83
CA ALA A 98 -3.34 -1.70 6.73
C ALA A 98 -3.19 -2.49 5.43
N GLY A 99 -3.23 -1.78 4.32
CA GLY A 99 -2.80 -2.31 3.04
C GLY A 99 -2.06 -1.24 2.25
N TRP A 100 -1.19 -1.69 1.35
CA TRP A 100 -0.39 -0.83 0.49
C TRP A 100 -0.45 -1.30 -0.95
N GLY A 101 -0.70 -0.38 -1.88
CA GLY A 101 -0.60 -0.60 -3.32
C GLY A 101 0.66 0.07 -3.89
N PRO A 102 1.22 -0.44 -4.99
CA PRO A 102 2.49 0.01 -5.52
C PRO A 102 2.36 1.37 -6.22
N ASP A 103 3.19 2.33 -5.85
CA ASP A 103 3.31 3.61 -6.57
C ASP A 103 4.04 3.44 -7.91
N TYR A 104 4.91 2.44 -7.98
CA TYR A 104 5.73 2.10 -9.14
C TYR A 104 6.00 0.59 -9.20
N ASN A 105 6.32 0.09 -10.39
CA ASN A 105 6.46 -1.34 -10.65
C ASN A 105 7.84 -1.88 -10.22
N ASP A 106 8.12 -1.91 -8.92
CA ASP A 106 9.36 -2.43 -8.31
C ASP A 106 9.08 -2.93 -6.89
N ALA A 107 9.81 -3.94 -6.42
CA ALA A 107 9.65 -4.47 -5.06
C ALA A 107 9.94 -3.44 -3.95
N ASP A 108 10.80 -2.46 -4.23
CA ASP A 108 11.12 -1.34 -3.36
C ASP A 108 9.86 -0.60 -2.86
N THR A 109 8.82 -0.46 -3.69
CA THR A 109 7.57 0.20 -3.31
C THR A 109 6.91 -0.40 -2.07
N TYR A 110 7.11 -1.70 -1.80
CA TYR A 110 6.56 -2.38 -0.62
C TYR A 110 7.49 -2.38 0.59
N LEU A 111 8.80 -2.23 0.35
CA LEU A 111 9.85 -2.39 1.35
C LEU A 111 10.33 -1.04 1.90
N HIS A 112 10.47 -0.01 1.06
CA HIS A 112 10.99 1.30 1.50
C HIS A 112 10.12 1.94 2.58
N MET A 113 8.80 1.73 2.58
CA MET A 113 7.91 2.29 3.61
C MET A 113 8.27 1.83 5.03
N TRP A 114 8.99 0.72 5.15
CA TRP A 114 9.44 0.17 6.40
C TRP A 114 10.82 0.71 6.81
N ALA A 115 11.63 1.25 5.92
CA ALA A 115 12.92 1.84 6.32
C ALA A 115 12.71 2.97 7.34
N SER A 116 13.64 3.13 8.28
CA SER A 116 13.50 4.05 9.42
C SER A 116 13.22 5.48 8.95
N GLY A 117 12.18 6.10 9.52
CA GLY A 117 11.75 7.46 9.17
C GLY A 117 10.81 7.56 7.96
N ASN A 118 10.55 6.46 7.24
CA ASN A 118 9.55 6.42 6.18
C ASN A 118 8.12 6.22 6.71
N TYR A 119 7.16 6.15 5.78
CA TYR A 119 5.72 6.24 6.06
C TYR A 119 5.24 5.22 7.12
N THR A 120 5.46 3.92 6.87
CA THR A 120 4.94 2.87 7.74
C THR A 120 5.74 2.76 9.04
N SER A 121 7.07 2.83 8.97
CA SER A 121 7.95 2.77 10.16
C SER A 121 7.67 3.87 11.16
N THR A 122 7.39 5.09 10.70
CA THR A 122 7.00 6.22 11.58
C THR A 122 5.69 5.95 12.31
N TYR A 123 4.70 5.32 11.67
CA TYR A 123 3.43 4.99 12.33
C TYR A 123 3.51 3.86 13.34
N VAL A 124 4.50 2.97 13.20
CA VAL A 124 4.71 1.90 14.16
C VAL A 124 5.84 2.18 15.13
N GLY A 125 6.64 3.24 14.95
CA GLY A 125 7.80 3.51 15.80
C GLY A 125 8.90 2.46 15.64
N TRP A 126 9.06 1.89 14.44
CA TRP A 126 10.09 0.89 14.15
C TRP A 126 11.34 1.56 13.57
N GLU A 127 12.49 1.19 14.13
CA GLU A 127 13.80 1.55 13.60
C GLU A 127 14.68 0.29 13.65
N ASP A 128 15.31 -0.07 12.53
CA ASP A 128 16.20 -1.23 12.47
C ASP A 128 17.37 -0.97 11.51
N SER A 129 18.56 -0.79 12.10
CA SER A 129 19.76 -0.46 11.34
C SER A 129 20.21 -1.53 10.33
N VAL A 130 19.80 -2.79 10.51
CA VAL A 130 20.17 -3.86 9.57
C VAL A 130 19.26 -3.79 8.36
N PHE A 131 17.95 -3.66 8.56
CA PHE A 131 17.02 -3.44 7.46
C PHE A 131 17.34 -2.14 6.71
N ASP A 132 17.62 -1.06 7.43
CA ASP A 132 18.02 0.22 6.82
C ASP A 132 19.28 0.06 5.98
N SER A 133 20.27 -0.71 6.46
CA SER A 133 21.48 -0.99 5.69
C SER A 133 21.18 -1.80 4.44
N LEU A 134 20.29 -2.80 4.51
CA LEU A 134 19.87 -3.59 3.35
C LEU A 134 19.17 -2.71 2.32
N MET A 135 18.23 -1.87 2.74
CA MET A 135 17.54 -0.94 1.84
C MET A 135 18.51 0.08 1.25
N HIS A 136 19.38 0.69 2.06
CA HIS A 136 20.38 1.65 1.59
C HIS A 136 21.37 1.03 0.59
N GLU A 137 21.77 -0.24 0.75
CA GLU A 137 22.57 -0.94 -0.24
C GLU A 137 21.84 -1.02 -1.60
N THR A 138 20.53 -1.26 -1.62
CA THR A 138 19.75 -1.35 -2.87
C THR A 138 19.66 -0.04 -3.62
N GLU A 139 19.75 1.11 -2.93
CA GLU A 139 19.68 2.44 -3.55
C GLU A 139 20.84 2.66 -4.53
N TYR A 140 22.03 2.10 -4.27
CA TYR A 140 23.21 2.33 -5.11
C TYR A 140 23.48 1.22 -6.13
N LEU A 141 22.64 0.19 -6.16
CA LEU A 141 22.78 -0.90 -7.13
C LEU A 141 22.02 -0.55 -8.41
N PRO A 142 22.61 -0.78 -9.59
CA PRO A 142 21.87 -0.64 -10.85
C PRO A 142 20.77 -1.70 -10.97
N ASP A 143 19.86 -1.52 -11.94
CA ASP A 143 18.86 -2.52 -12.28
C ASP A 143 19.52 -3.87 -12.61
N GLY A 144 19.04 -4.95 -12.00
CA GLY A 144 19.51 -6.29 -12.30
C GLY A 144 19.36 -7.28 -11.15
N GLU A 145 19.88 -8.49 -11.41
CA GLU A 145 19.77 -9.64 -10.51
C GLU A 145 20.35 -9.37 -9.11
N GLU A 146 21.43 -8.61 -9.00
CA GLU A 146 22.06 -8.27 -7.71
C GLU A 146 21.14 -7.39 -6.84
N ARG A 147 20.55 -6.32 -7.40
CA ARG A 147 19.60 -5.46 -6.68
C ARG A 147 18.35 -6.24 -6.29
N ALA A 148 17.80 -7.05 -7.20
CA ALA A 148 16.63 -7.87 -6.92
C ALA A 148 16.88 -8.87 -5.79
N ALA A 149 18.05 -9.52 -5.77
CA ALA A 149 18.41 -10.46 -4.71
C ALA A 149 18.56 -9.77 -3.35
N LYS A 150 19.08 -8.54 -3.34
CA LYS A 150 19.19 -7.72 -2.13
C LYS A 150 17.82 -7.27 -1.62
N LEU A 151 16.89 -6.89 -2.50
CA LEU A 151 15.50 -6.60 -2.12
C LEU A 151 14.80 -7.84 -1.57
N PHE A 152 15.08 -9.03 -2.10
CA PHE A 152 14.57 -10.29 -1.55
C PHE A 152 15.15 -10.64 -0.18
N GLU A 153 16.44 -10.38 0.04
CA GLU A 153 17.08 -10.45 1.36
C GLU A 153 16.41 -9.48 2.35
N ALA A 154 16.13 -8.24 1.91
CA ALA A 154 15.44 -7.24 2.72
C ALA A 154 14.00 -7.66 3.06
N GLU A 155 13.22 -8.18 2.10
CA GLU A 155 11.89 -8.73 2.37
C GLU A 155 11.94 -9.85 3.42
N GLY A 156 12.87 -10.80 3.27
CA GLY A 156 13.04 -11.88 4.23
C GLY A 156 13.40 -11.37 5.62
N TYR A 157 14.33 -10.42 5.72
CA TYR A 157 14.71 -9.81 6.99
C TYR A 157 13.53 -9.07 7.63
N LEU A 158 12.75 -8.31 6.86
CA LEU A 158 11.57 -7.59 7.33
C LEU A 158 10.50 -8.54 7.87
N LEU A 159 10.24 -9.65 7.19
CA LEU A 159 9.27 -10.63 7.66
C LEU A 159 9.78 -11.37 8.90
N GLU A 160 11.07 -11.68 8.94
CA GLU A 160 11.66 -12.36 10.09
C GLU A 160 11.77 -11.47 11.34
N ASN A 161 12.12 -10.18 11.16
CA ASN A 161 12.58 -9.26 12.22
C ASN A 161 11.79 -7.96 12.31
N GLY A 162 10.88 -7.68 11.40
CA GLY A 162 10.05 -6.47 11.41
C GLY A 162 8.72 -6.66 12.13
N PRO A 163 7.96 -5.58 12.32
CA PRO A 163 6.69 -5.57 13.02
C PRO A 163 5.51 -5.79 12.07
N ILE A 164 5.58 -6.84 11.24
CA ILE A 164 4.62 -7.09 10.16
C ILE A 164 4.13 -8.53 10.16
N ILE A 165 2.85 -8.72 9.84
CA ILE A 165 2.25 -10.02 9.55
C ILE A 165 1.43 -9.88 8.26
N PRO A 166 1.92 -10.37 7.11
CA PRO A 166 1.15 -10.39 5.87
C PRO A 166 -0.13 -11.22 6.01
N LEU A 167 -1.18 -10.86 5.29
CA LEU A 167 -2.47 -11.56 5.30
C LEU A 167 -2.84 -12.06 3.90
N PHE A 168 -2.98 -11.15 2.94
CA PHE A 168 -3.44 -11.44 1.58
C PHE A 168 -3.15 -10.29 0.62
N THR A 169 -3.15 -10.57 -0.68
CA THR A 169 -3.11 -9.58 -1.75
C THR A 169 -4.49 -9.35 -2.34
N ARG A 170 -4.69 -8.18 -2.93
CA ARG A 170 -5.91 -7.78 -3.64
C ARG A 170 -5.76 -8.06 -5.12
N GLY A 171 -6.64 -8.89 -5.67
CA GLY A 171 -6.94 -8.88 -7.09
C GLY A 171 -8.28 -8.20 -7.37
N GLY A 172 -8.57 -7.98 -8.64
CA GLY A 172 -9.89 -7.56 -9.12
C GLY A 172 -10.37 -8.44 -10.27
N ALA A 173 -11.66 -8.34 -10.58
CA ALA A 173 -12.23 -8.90 -11.78
C ALA A 173 -13.08 -7.83 -12.46
N TYR A 174 -12.98 -7.70 -13.77
CA TYR A 174 -13.85 -6.84 -14.55
C TYR A 174 -14.47 -7.62 -15.71
N ALA A 175 -15.60 -7.11 -16.21
CA ALA A 175 -16.24 -7.61 -17.42
C ALA A 175 -16.25 -6.50 -18.47
N VAL A 176 -16.17 -6.90 -19.74
CA VAL A 176 -16.26 -6.02 -20.90
C VAL A 176 -17.45 -6.43 -21.76
N ALA A 177 -18.16 -5.45 -22.32
CA ALA A 177 -19.31 -5.69 -23.17
C ALA A 177 -18.88 -6.26 -24.53
N ASP A 178 -19.82 -6.93 -25.21
CA ASP A 178 -19.55 -7.51 -26.53
C ASP A 178 -19.06 -6.46 -27.53
N GLY A 179 -17.90 -6.72 -28.15
CA GLY A 179 -17.28 -5.83 -29.14
C GLY A 179 -16.40 -4.74 -28.55
N VAL A 180 -16.24 -4.66 -27.22
CA VAL A 180 -15.16 -3.90 -26.60
C VAL A 180 -13.86 -4.69 -26.74
N GLU A 181 -12.86 -4.10 -27.38
CA GLU A 181 -11.55 -4.72 -27.58
C GLU A 181 -10.44 -3.81 -27.03
N GLY A 182 -9.29 -4.37 -26.66
CA GLY A 182 -8.08 -3.59 -26.29
C GLY A 182 -8.08 -2.91 -24.91
N PHE A 183 -9.20 -2.94 -24.17
CA PHE A 183 -9.26 -2.41 -22.81
C PHE A 183 -8.51 -3.30 -21.80
N TYR A 184 -7.61 -2.69 -21.03
CA TYR A 184 -6.81 -3.36 -20.02
C TYR A 184 -6.78 -2.58 -18.70
N LYS A 185 -6.60 -3.29 -17.58
CA LYS A 185 -6.37 -2.68 -16.26
C LYS A 185 -4.94 -2.88 -15.78
N ASN A 186 -4.21 -1.79 -15.56
CA ASN A 186 -2.88 -1.77 -14.95
C ASN A 186 -2.97 -1.79 -13.43
N PHE A 187 -2.00 -2.45 -12.77
CA PHE A 187 -1.90 -2.47 -11.31
C PHE A 187 -0.98 -1.37 -10.74
N VAL A 188 -0.24 -0.67 -11.62
CA VAL A 188 0.60 0.50 -11.34
C VAL A 188 0.28 1.60 -12.34
N GLY A 189 0.37 2.86 -11.93
CA GLY A 189 0.13 4.01 -12.80
C GLY A 189 -1.37 4.23 -13.04
N THR A 190 -1.74 4.62 -14.25
CA THR A 190 -3.15 4.77 -14.62
C THR A 190 -3.81 3.39 -14.76
N GLU A 191 -4.77 3.09 -13.87
CA GLU A 191 -5.44 1.78 -13.83
C GLU A 191 -6.12 1.47 -15.17
N ASN A 192 -6.94 2.36 -15.72
CA ASN A 192 -7.70 2.07 -16.94
C ASN A 192 -6.91 2.47 -18.18
N ASP A 193 -6.47 1.48 -18.95
CA ASP A 193 -5.79 1.70 -20.22
C ASP A 193 -6.81 1.76 -21.37
N TYR A 194 -7.44 2.93 -21.52
CA TYR A 194 -8.47 3.17 -22.54
C TYR A 194 -7.90 3.62 -23.89
N ILE A 195 -6.61 3.98 -23.99
CA ILE A 195 -6.05 4.51 -25.25
C ILE A 195 -5.94 3.46 -26.36
N PHE A 196 -5.91 2.17 -25.98
CA PHE A 196 -5.97 1.04 -26.90
C PHE A 196 -7.37 0.42 -27.02
N ALA A 197 -8.35 0.96 -26.28
CA ALA A 197 -9.70 0.43 -26.29
C ALA A 197 -10.44 0.86 -27.57
N SER A 198 -11.27 -0.03 -28.10
CA SER A 198 -12.22 0.28 -29.17
C SER A 198 -13.61 -0.27 -28.82
N THR A 199 -14.65 0.39 -29.33
CA THR A 199 -16.05 -0.06 -29.15
C THR A 199 -16.82 0.08 -30.47
N PRO A 200 -17.94 -0.64 -30.67
CA PRO A 200 -18.70 -0.58 -31.93
C PRO A 200 -19.27 0.79 -32.28
N ASN A 201 -19.36 1.71 -31.32
CA ASN A 201 -19.91 3.06 -31.48
C ASN A 201 -18.89 4.16 -31.13
N ASN A 202 -17.61 3.81 -30.99
CA ASN A 202 -16.52 4.70 -30.58
C ASN A 202 -16.80 5.47 -29.27
N THR A 203 -17.70 4.96 -28.42
CA THR A 203 -17.96 5.49 -27.09
C THR A 203 -17.66 4.40 -26.08
N LEU A 204 -16.83 4.69 -25.09
CA LEU A 204 -16.55 3.81 -23.96
C LEU A 204 -17.29 4.31 -22.72
N ARG A 205 -18.20 3.50 -22.17
CA ARG A 205 -18.93 3.80 -20.93
C ARG A 205 -18.34 3.04 -19.76
N LEU A 206 -17.88 3.78 -18.77
CA LEU A 206 -17.30 3.28 -17.51
C LEU A 206 -18.17 3.70 -16.33
N ALA A 207 -17.95 3.08 -15.18
CA ALA A 207 -18.49 3.55 -13.91
C ALA A 207 -17.40 3.72 -12.86
N SER A 208 -17.63 4.65 -11.93
CA SER A 208 -16.83 4.88 -10.74
C SER A 208 -17.73 4.90 -9.52
N THR A 209 -17.26 4.34 -8.41
CA THR A 209 -17.98 4.38 -7.13
C THR A 209 -17.93 5.75 -6.47
N LEU A 210 -16.96 6.59 -6.83
CA LEU A 210 -16.72 7.90 -6.24
C LEU A 210 -16.42 8.95 -7.31
N GLU A 211 -16.74 10.21 -6.98
CA GLU A 211 -16.41 11.38 -7.78
C GLU A 211 -14.92 11.73 -7.58
N PRO A 212 -14.19 12.23 -8.61
CA PRO A 212 -12.84 12.75 -8.42
C PRO A 212 -12.85 13.96 -7.48
N ASP A 213 -11.95 13.96 -6.49
CA ASP A 213 -11.82 15.06 -5.53
C ASP A 213 -11.23 16.34 -6.14
N SER A 214 -10.47 16.19 -7.23
CA SER A 214 -9.88 17.27 -8.02
C SER A 214 -9.62 16.78 -9.45
N LEU A 215 -9.61 17.69 -10.42
CA LEU A 215 -9.13 17.42 -11.78
C LEU A 215 -7.61 17.67 -11.94
N ASP A 216 -6.93 18.11 -10.87
CA ASP A 216 -5.49 18.28 -10.83
C ASP A 216 -4.77 16.93 -10.67
N PRO A 217 -3.91 16.52 -11.62
CA PRO A 217 -3.27 15.21 -11.58
C PRO A 217 -2.21 15.09 -10.47
N GLN A 218 -1.72 16.20 -9.89
CA GLN A 218 -0.80 16.22 -8.75
C GLN A 218 -1.48 16.07 -7.39
N ILE A 219 -2.82 16.14 -7.34
CA ILE A 219 -3.63 15.92 -6.14
C ILE A 219 -4.39 14.59 -6.25
N CYS A 220 -4.87 14.26 -7.44
CA CYS A 220 -5.82 13.18 -7.70
C CYS A 220 -5.10 11.93 -8.22
N ASN A 221 -4.70 11.01 -7.33
CA ASN A 221 -3.90 9.83 -7.67
C ASN A 221 -4.51 8.47 -7.30
N ALA A 222 -5.69 8.44 -6.69
CA ALA A 222 -6.41 7.19 -6.40
C ALA A 222 -7.26 6.74 -7.60
N ASN A 223 -7.64 5.44 -7.65
CA ASN A 223 -8.33 4.84 -8.81
C ASN A 223 -9.64 5.55 -9.21
N TRP A 224 -10.48 5.92 -8.24
CA TRP A 224 -11.74 6.64 -8.51
C TRP A 224 -11.52 8.05 -9.08
N CYS A 225 -10.32 8.55 -8.88
CA CYS A 225 -9.89 9.87 -9.23
C CYS A 225 -9.30 9.83 -10.66
N THR A 226 -8.42 8.86 -10.91
CA THR A 226 -7.71 8.68 -12.19
C THR A 226 -8.60 8.18 -13.32
N VAL A 227 -9.73 7.52 -13.07
CA VAL A 227 -10.70 7.12 -14.12
C VAL A 227 -11.23 8.29 -14.95
N VAL A 228 -11.27 9.50 -14.37
CA VAL A 228 -11.61 10.74 -15.09
C VAL A 228 -10.34 11.46 -15.52
N THR A 229 -9.44 11.76 -14.58
CA THR A 229 -8.34 12.70 -14.82
C THR A 229 -7.31 12.16 -15.80
N SER A 230 -6.97 10.87 -15.75
CA SER A 230 -5.92 10.30 -16.63
C SER A 230 -6.23 10.46 -18.12
N SER A 231 -7.52 10.44 -18.52
CA SER A 231 -7.95 10.66 -19.91
C SER A 231 -7.56 12.02 -20.48
N MET A 232 -7.37 13.00 -19.61
CA MET A 232 -7.04 14.36 -19.97
C MET A 232 -5.54 14.62 -20.05
N TYR A 233 -4.72 13.70 -19.58
CA TYR A 233 -3.28 13.93 -19.41
C TYR A 233 -2.47 12.82 -20.06
N GLU A 234 -1.23 13.15 -20.41
CA GLU A 234 -0.23 12.17 -20.79
C GLU A 234 1.12 12.57 -20.22
N GLY A 235 1.84 11.59 -19.66
CA GLY A 235 3.19 11.77 -19.15
C GLY A 235 4.25 11.79 -20.24
N LEU A 236 5.52 11.79 -19.81
CA LEU A 236 6.67 11.66 -20.71
C LEU A 236 6.62 10.33 -21.48
N VAL A 237 6.23 9.27 -20.80
CA VAL A 237 6.03 7.92 -21.35
C VAL A 237 4.64 7.41 -20.97
N THR A 238 4.15 6.42 -21.71
CA THR A 238 2.97 5.64 -21.36
C THR A 238 3.38 4.19 -21.07
N PHE A 239 2.50 3.41 -20.48
CA PHE A 239 2.75 2.02 -20.08
C PHE A 239 1.65 1.11 -20.58
N HIS A 240 2.03 0.05 -21.28
CA HIS A 240 1.12 -0.94 -21.82
C HIS A 240 1.79 -2.32 -21.80
N ASN A 241 1.10 -3.36 -21.32
CA ASN A 241 1.60 -4.74 -21.31
C ASN A 241 3.03 -4.90 -20.74
N ASN A 242 3.34 -4.26 -19.61
CA ASN A 242 4.67 -4.29 -18.99
C ASN A 242 5.79 -3.63 -19.82
N GLU A 243 5.44 -2.81 -20.81
CA GLU A 243 6.38 -2.06 -21.63
C GLU A 243 6.11 -0.56 -21.54
N TYR A 244 7.18 0.22 -21.42
CA TYR A 244 7.12 1.67 -21.55
C TYR A 244 7.15 2.06 -23.03
N LEU A 245 6.20 2.90 -23.44
CA LEU A 245 6.07 3.41 -24.81
C LEU A 245 6.25 4.94 -24.82
N PRO A 246 6.68 5.53 -25.95
CA PRO A 246 6.73 6.98 -26.11
C PRO A 246 5.38 7.64 -25.83
N GLY A 247 5.36 8.66 -24.97
CA GLY A 247 4.22 9.54 -24.73
C GLY A 247 4.52 10.93 -25.30
N MET A 248 4.50 11.94 -24.43
CA MET A 248 4.93 13.31 -24.78
C MET A 248 6.42 13.43 -25.08
N ALA A 249 7.24 12.48 -24.62
CA ALA A 249 8.59 12.27 -25.13
C ALA A 249 8.56 11.24 -26.26
N GLU A 250 9.12 11.59 -27.42
CA GLU A 250 9.22 10.64 -28.55
C GLU A 250 10.30 9.57 -28.34
N SER A 251 11.26 9.85 -27.47
CA SER A 251 12.31 8.92 -27.05
C SER A 251 12.95 9.38 -25.74
N TRP A 252 13.65 8.45 -25.09
CA TRP A 252 14.48 8.75 -23.94
C TRP A 252 15.77 7.94 -23.96
N GLU A 253 16.79 8.45 -23.28
CA GLU A 253 18.05 7.77 -23.03
C GLU A 253 18.31 7.74 -21.52
N VAL A 254 18.85 6.63 -21.03
CA VAL A 254 19.29 6.46 -19.64
C VAL A 254 20.80 6.30 -19.64
N SER A 255 21.50 7.05 -18.78
CA SER A 255 22.95 6.92 -18.62
C SER A 255 23.34 5.51 -18.14
N GLU A 256 24.59 5.10 -18.38
CA GLU A 256 25.10 3.77 -18.00
C GLU A 256 24.98 3.49 -16.49
N ASP A 257 25.05 4.54 -15.66
CA ASP A 257 24.90 4.46 -14.21
C ASP A 257 23.44 4.58 -13.74
N GLY A 258 22.46 4.73 -14.63
CA GLY A 258 21.04 4.82 -14.29
C GLY A 258 20.61 6.13 -13.63
N MET A 259 21.49 7.14 -13.60
CA MET A 259 21.30 8.38 -12.83
C MET A 259 20.70 9.52 -13.66
N VAL A 260 20.92 9.53 -14.98
CA VAL A 260 20.53 10.64 -15.84
C VAL A 260 19.59 10.12 -16.92
N TYR A 261 18.38 10.68 -16.91
CA TYR A 261 17.35 10.43 -17.91
C TYR A 261 17.25 11.64 -18.83
N THR A 262 17.46 11.43 -20.13
CA THR A 262 17.31 12.47 -21.15
C THR A 262 16.09 12.17 -22.00
N PHE A 263 15.07 13.01 -21.94
CA PHE A 263 13.84 12.89 -22.73
C PHE A 263 13.86 13.88 -23.89
N ASN A 264 13.57 13.39 -25.08
CA ASN A 264 13.31 14.22 -26.26
C ASN A 264 11.81 14.48 -26.35
N ILE A 265 11.39 15.69 -25.97
CA ILE A 265 10.00 16.12 -25.98
C ILE A 265 9.55 16.35 -27.43
N ARG A 266 8.31 15.99 -27.74
CA ARG A 266 7.71 16.23 -29.04
C ARG A 266 7.62 17.73 -29.36
N GLU A 267 8.06 18.14 -30.55
CA GLU A 267 7.99 19.54 -30.96
C GLU A 267 6.55 20.04 -31.22
N ASP A 268 5.63 19.11 -31.48
CA ASP A 268 4.20 19.37 -31.69
C ASP A 268 3.34 19.15 -30.43
N ALA A 269 3.97 18.85 -29.29
CA ALA A 269 3.27 18.73 -28.01
C ALA A 269 2.61 20.06 -27.62
N LYS A 270 1.35 19.97 -27.19
CA LYS A 270 0.55 21.12 -26.80
C LYS A 270 -0.51 20.72 -25.77
N TRP A 271 -0.89 21.71 -24.97
CA TRP A 271 -2.08 21.68 -24.17
C TRP A 271 -3.33 21.72 -25.06
N ALA A 272 -4.47 21.27 -24.52
CA ALA A 272 -5.76 21.28 -25.22
C ALA A 272 -6.23 22.70 -25.63
N ASP A 273 -5.69 23.76 -25.01
CA ASP A 273 -5.94 25.15 -25.40
C ASP A 273 -5.04 25.65 -26.56
N GLY A 274 -4.13 24.80 -27.03
CA GLY A 274 -3.18 25.08 -28.11
C GLY A 274 -1.84 25.66 -27.66
N THR A 275 -1.65 25.91 -26.37
CA THR A 275 -0.36 26.38 -25.82
C THR A 275 0.71 25.30 -25.99
N PRO A 276 1.90 25.60 -26.55
CA PRO A 276 2.96 24.59 -26.71
C PRO A 276 3.45 24.03 -25.38
N ILE A 277 3.82 22.75 -25.38
CA ILE A 277 4.52 22.07 -24.28
C ILE A 277 5.97 21.88 -24.70
N ASN A 278 6.89 22.18 -23.80
CA ASN A 278 8.33 22.07 -24.04
C ASN A 278 9.04 21.52 -22.79
N ALA A 279 10.36 21.38 -22.83
CA ALA A 279 11.12 20.83 -21.70
C ALA A 279 10.96 21.67 -20.41
N GLN A 280 10.83 23.00 -20.52
CA GLN A 280 10.63 23.87 -19.35
C GLN A 280 9.27 23.62 -18.68
N THR A 281 8.24 23.26 -19.45
CA THR A 281 6.93 22.87 -18.89
C THR A 281 7.06 21.76 -17.85
N TYR A 282 7.90 20.75 -18.11
CA TYR A 282 8.12 19.65 -17.17
C TYR A 282 8.95 20.06 -15.96
N VAL A 283 9.97 20.90 -16.15
CA VAL A 283 10.77 21.45 -15.04
C VAL A 283 9.86 22.23 -14.09
N ASP A 284 9.03 23.12 -14.63
CA ASP A 284 8.10 23.95 -13.84
C ASP A 284 7.05 23.08 -13.12
N SER A 285 6.53 22.04 -13.79
CA SER A 285 5.57 21.10 -13.22
C SER A 285 6.17 20.27 -12.07
N LEU A 286 7.40 19.79 -12.22
CA LEU A 286 8.11 19.05 -11.17
C LEU A 286 8.45 19.95 -9.98
N ALA A 287 8.87 21.19 -10.23
CA ALA A 287 9.06 22.16 -9.16
C ALA A 287 7.74 22.45 -8.42
N LEU A 288 6.64 22.62 -9.17
CA LEU A 288 5.32 22.84 -8.61
C LEU A 288 4.87 21.69 -7.70
N LEU A 289 5.06 20.44 -8.13
CA LEU A 289 4.77 19.24 -7.33
C LEU A 289 5.42 19.31 -5.94
N LEU A 290 6.66 19.79 -5.88
CA LEU A 290 7.44 19.89 -4.64
C LEU A 290 7.05 21.12 -3.80
N THR A 291 6.61 22.23 -4.40
CA THR A 291 6.46 23.50 -3.65
C THR A 291 5.04 23.85 -3.24
N ARG A 292 4.02 23.22 -3.83
CA ARG A 292 2.61 23.65 -3.68
C ARG A 292 1.97 23.32 -2.32
N GLY A 293 2.46 22.31 -1.61
CA GLY A 293 2.04 21.95 -0.25
C GLY A 293 0.63 21.35 -0.11
N ASP A 294 -0.17 21.30 -1.17
CA ASP A 294 -1.55 20.77 -1.20
C ASP A 294 -1.66 19.40 -1.91
N THR A 295 -0.53 18.73 -2.18
CA THR A 295 -0.45 17.42 -2.84
C THR A 295 -1.00 16.25 -2.03
N GLY A 296 -1.61 16.48 -0.86
CA GLY A 296 -2.01 15.39 0.03
C GLY A 296 -0.85 14.56 0.58
N GLY A 297 0.39 15.07 0.47
CA GLY A 297 1.61 14.37 0.87
C GLY A 297 2.30 13.62 -0.27
N PHE A 298 1.83 13.69 -1.52
CA PHE A 298 2.41 12.97 -2.66
C PHE A 298 3.67 13.60 -3.28
N SER A 299 4.16 14.73 -2.76
CA SER A 299 5.43 15.33 -3.22
C SER A 299 6.64 14.41 -3.02
N TYR A 300 6.57 13.51 -2.03
CA TYR A 300 7.62 12.52 -1.74
C TYR A 300 7.95 11.61 -2.93
N LEU A 301 6.98 11.38 -3.83
CA LEU A 301 7.19 10.55 -5.01
C LEU A 301 8.26 11.14 -5.94
N GLY A 302 8.49 12.46 -5.88
CA GLY A 302 9.55 13.16 -6.62
C GLY A 302 10.91 13.15 -5.93
N HIS A 303 11.05 12.65 -4.70
CA HIS A 303 12.27 12.78 -3.88
C HIS A 303 13.46 11.99 -4.42
N ASN A 304 13.24 11.06 -5.36
CA ASN A 304 14.31 10.35 -6.06
C ASN A 304 15.04 11.25 -7.07
N ILE A 305 14.46 12.40 -7.46
CA ILE A 305 15.13 13.41 -8.27
C ILE A 305 16.16 14.13 -7.39
N LYS A 306 17.36 14.36 -7.94
CA LYS A 306 18.44 15.00 -7.21
C LYS A 306 17.99 16.31 -6.57
N ASN A 307 18.33 16.49 -5.29
CA ASN A 307 17.93 17.64 -4.45
C ASN A 307 16.42 17.83 -4.22
N ALA A 308 15.52 16.98 -4.73
CA ALA A 308 14.08 17.22 -4.65
C ALA A 308 13.54 17.24 -3.22
N ALA A 309 14.00 16.35 -2.33
CA ALA A 309 13.63 16.36 -0.92
C ALA A 309 14.01 17.70 -0.24
N ALA A 310 15.22 18.21 -0.50
CA ALA A 310 15.68 19.48 0.04
C ALA A 310 14.91 20.69 -0.53
N VAL A 311 14.43 20.60 -1.77
CA VAL A 311 13.55 21.61 -2.38
C VAL A 311 12.15 21.57 -1.75
N ASP A 312 11.57 20.39 -1.55
CA ASP A 312 10.26 20.19 -0.89
C ASP A 312 10.29 20.74 0.56
N GLU A 313 11.37 20.47 1.29
CA GLU A 313 11.60 21.03 2.63
C GLU A 313 11.89 22.55 2.65
N GLY A 314 12.15 23.16 1.49
CA GLY A 314 12.53 24.56 1.35
C GLY A 314 13.94 24.88 1.86
N THR A 315 14.81 23.88 2.01
CA THR A 315 16.22 24.07 2.42
C THR A 315 17.14 24.37 1.24
N LEU A 316 16.74 23.98 0.02
CA LEU A 316 17.34 24.41 -1.24
C LEU A 316 16.30 25.12 -2.13
N PRO A 317 16.73 26.07 -2.97
CA PRO A 317 15.84 26.73 -3.91
C PRO A 317 15.56 25.83 -5.13
N VAL A 318 14.44 26.06 -5.82
CA VAL A 318 13.97 25.22 -6.94
C VAL A 318 14.98 25.12 -8.10
N GLU A 319 15.87 26.11 -8.26
CA GLU A 319 16.91 26.11 -9.29
C GLU A 319 17.99 25.05 -9.07
N GLU A 320 18.10 24.49 -7.86
CA GLU A 320 19.00 23.38 -7.55
C GLU A 320 18.35 22.01 -7.82
N LEU A 321 17.06 21.97 -8.20
CA LEU A 321 16.38 20.72 -8.55
C LEU A 321 17.09 20.00 -9.69
N GLY A 322 17.21 18.68 -9.60
CA GLY A 322 17.77 17.79 -10.61
C GLY A 322 16.95 17.67 -11.90
N ALA A 323 16.25 18.72 -12.35
CA ALA A 323 15.50 18.75 -13.59
C ALA A 323 15.85 20.02 -14.37
N LYS A 324 16.24 19.88 -15.65
CA LYS A 324 16.60 21.03 -16.49
C LYS A 324 16.17 20.86 -17.94
N ALA A 325 15.76 21.97 -18.55
CA ALA A 325 15.60 22.09 -19.99
C ALA A 325 16.98 22.38 -20.62
N VAL A 326 17.61 21.35 -21.21
CA VAL A 326 18.92 21.48 -21.89
C VAL A 326 18.78 22.24 -23.21
N SER A 327 17.62 22.08 -23.85
CA SER A 327 17.16 22.89 -24.96
C SER A 327 15.64 23.03 -24.88
N GLU A 328 15.01 23.67 -25.86
CA GLU A 328 13.55 23.82 -25.91
C GLU A 328 12.83 22.47 -25.78
N TYR A 329 13.34 21.41 -26.41
CA TYR A 329 12.67 20.10 -26.46
C TYR A 329 13.51 18.96 -25.87
N VAL A 330 14.55 19.27 -25.07
CA VAL A 330 15.36 18.26 -24.39
C VAL A 330 15.31 18.50 -22.90
N LEU A 331 14.67 17.58 -22.18
CA LEU A 331 14.58 17.54 -20.73
C LEU A 331 15.62 16.56 -20.19
N GLU A 332 16.45 17.00 -19.26
CA GLU A 332 17.36 16.12 -18.51
C GLU A 332 16.93 16.09 -17.05
N ILE A 333 16.72 14.88 -16.51
CA ILE A 333 16.46 14.63 -15.10
C ILE A 333 17.63 13.84 -14.53
N THR A 334 18.25 14.38 -13.48
CA THR A 334 19.29 13.72 -12.68
C THR A 334 18.66 13.21 -11.39
N LEU A 335 18.86 11.93 -11.09
CA LEU A 335 18.40 11.29 -9.86
C LEU A 335 19.43 11.42 -8.74
N GLU A 336 19.00 11.23 -7.50
CA GLU A 336 19.87 11.16 -6.32
C GLU A 336 20.64 9.82 -6.29
N ASN A 337 19.98 8.75 -6.74
CA ASN A 337 20.46 7.37 -6.81
C ASN A 337 19.88 6.67 -8.06
N PRO A 338 20.51 5.59 -8.57
CA PRO A 338 19.95 4.84 -9.70
C PRO A 338 18.55 4.30 -9.37
N ALA A 339 17.56 4.63 -10.19
CA ALA A 339 16.19 4.15 -10.02
C ALA A 339 15.61 3.66 -11.34
N SER A 340 15.61 2.34 -11.55
CA SER A 340 15.08 1.73 -12.78
C SER A 340 13.57 1.90 -12.93
N TYR A 341 12.87 2.06 -11.81
CA TYR A 341 11.45 2.35 -11.73
C TYR A 341 11.08 3.82 -12.03
N PHE A 342 12.04 4.69 -12.34
CA PHE A 342 11.74 6.10 -12.61
C PHE A 342 10.80 6.31 -13.81
N LEU A 343 10.91 5.47 -14.85
CA LEU A 343 9.95 5.48 -15.95
C LEU A 343 8.54 5.13 -15.45
N SER A 344 8.41 4.20 -14.50
CA SER A 344 7.14 3.90 -13.86
C SER A 344 6.54 5.12 -13.18
N LEU A 345 7.34 5.86 -12.41
CA LEU A 345 6.88 7.10 -11.76
C LEU A 345 6.33 8.11 -12.78
N SER A 346 6.98 8.23 -13.94
CA SER A 346 6.53 9.14 -15.00
C SER A 346 5.19 8.75 -15.67
N THR A 347 4.66 7.55 -15.39
CA THR A 347 3.33 7.09 -15.82
C THR A 347 2.24 7.32 -14.77
N LEU A 348 2.62 7.76 -13.57
CA LEU A 348 1.69 8.09 -12.51
C LEU A 348 1.14 9.50 -12.73
N ALA A 349 -0.15 9.70 -12.44
CA ALA A 349 -0.80 10.99 -12.63
C ALA A 349 -0.04 12.16 -11.95
N THR A 350 0.55 11.91 -10.79
CA THR A 350 1.35 12.90 -10.04
C THR A 350 2.54 13.47 -10.84
N PHE A 351 3.04 12.74 -11.84
CA PHE A 351 4.14 13.17 -12.72
C PHE A 351 3.67 13.72 -14.07
N TYR A 352 2.37 13.70 -14.35
CA TYR A 352 1.84 14.36 -15.54
C TYR A 352 2.10 15.86 -15.46
N PRO A 353 2.34 16.52 -16.61
CA PRO A 353 2.62 17.94 -16.60
C PRO A 353 1.38 18.69 -16.10
N VAL A 354 1.62 19.69 -15.26
CA VAL A 354 0.66 20.71 -14.84
C VAL A 354 1.06 22.04 -15.46
N ASN A 355 0.07 22.77 -15.98
CA ASN A 355 0.30 24.13 -16.49
C ASN A 355 0.54 25.08 -15.30
N ALA A 356 1.80 25.26 -14.92
CA ALA A 356 2.21 26.05 -13.77
C ALA A 356 1.77 27.53 -13.84
N ALA A 357 1.71 28.12 -15.04
CA ALA A 357 1.23 29.49 -15.22
C ALA A 357 -0.28 29.60 -14.93
N LEU A 358 -1.08 28.63 -15.39
CA LEU A 358 -2.50 28.56 -15.07
C LEU A 358 -2.72 28.28 -13.58
N TYR A 359 -1.89 27.43 -12.96
CA TYR A 359 -1.91 27.22 -11.52
C TYR A 359 -1.59 28.52 -10.75
N GLU A 360 -0.58 29.29 -11.17
CA GLU A 360 -0.25 30.58 -10.54
C GLU A 360 -1.42 31.58 -10.64
N GLU A 361 -2.14 31.60 -11.77
CA GLU A 361 -3.32 32.44 -11.96
C GLU A 361 -4.50 32.03 -11.06
N LEU A 362 -4.79 30.74 -10.98
CA LEU A 362 -5.98 30.22 -10.29
C LEU A 362 -5.75 29.93 -8.79
N GLY A 363 -4.51 29.66 -8.39
CA GLY A 363 -4.15 29.17 -7.06
C GLY A 363 -4.95 27.92 -6.69
N GLY A 364 -5.49 27.91 -5.47
CA GLY A 364 -6.29 26.79 -4.94
C GLY A 364 -7.62 26.54 -5.65
N GLU A 365 -7.96 27.28 -6.71
CA GLU A 365 -9.09 26.95 -7.58
C GLU A 365 -8.71 26.03 -8.76
N TYR A 366 -7.42 25.83 -9.03
CA TYR A 366 -6.96 24.93 -10.10
C TYR A 366 -7.51 23.52 -9.90
N GLY A 367 -8.03 22.90 -10.96
CA GLY A 367 -8.60 21.56 -10.91
C GLY A 367 -9.99 21.44 -10.28
N THR A 368 -10.59 22.53 -9.77
CA THR A 368 -11.92 22.46 -9.10
C THR A 368 -13.11 22.36 -10.06
N SER A 369 -12.91 22.66 -11.35
CA SER A 369 -13.92 22.51 -12.40
C SER A 369 -13.27 22.40 -13.78
N MET A 370 -14.03 21.95 -14.79
CA MET A 370 -13.49 21.69 -16.14
C MET A 370 -12.94 22.93 -16.86
N ASP A 371 -13.34 24.14 -16.47
CA ASP A 371 -12.84 25.41 -16.97
C ASP A 371 -11.61 25.94 -16.20
N LYS A 372 -11.18 25.24 -15.15
CA LYS A 372 -10.08 25.60 -14.26
C LYS A 372 -8.91 24.61 -14.33
N VAL A 373 -8.81 23.91 -15.45
CA VAL A 373 -7.80 22.90 -15.69
C VAL A 373 -7.56 22.82 -17.19
N VAL A 374 -6.35 22.44 -17.59
CA VAL A 374 -6.02 22.16 -18.99
C VAL A 374 -5.17 20.89 -19.03
N GLY A 375 -5.60 19.95 -19.87
CA GLY A 375 -4.92 18.69 -20.11
C GLY A 375 -4.08 18.71 -21.38
N ASN A 376 -3.23 17.70 -21.55
CA ASN A 376 -2.40 17.47 -22.74
C ASN A 376 -2.65 16.10 -23.38
N GLY A 377 -3.55 15.29 -22.83
CA GLY A 377 -3.82 13.92 -23.24
C GLY A 377 -4.84 13.79 -24.37
N PRO A 378 -5.28 12.55 -24.64
CA PRO A 378 -6.10 12.21 -25.80
C PRO A 378 -7.57 12.69 -25.72
N PHE A 379 -8.07 13.04 -24.53
CA PHE A 379 -9.45 13.50 -24.35
C PHE A 379 -9.53 14.81 -23.56
N LYS A 380 -10.66 15.50 -23.67
CA LYS A 380 -11.01 16.69 -22.89
C LYS A 380 -12.41 16.55 -22.30
N ILE A 381 -12.60 17.03 -21.07
CA ILE A 381 -13.93 17.09 -20.46
C ILE A 381 -14.80 18.10 -21.21
N VAL A 382 -15.98 17.66 -21.67
CA VAL A 382 -16.98 18.52 -22.31
C VAL A 382 -18.25 18.68 -21.47
N GLU A 383 -18.47 17.78 -20.50
CA GLU A 383 -19.57 17.84 -19.55
C GLU A 383 -19.14 17.23 -18.21
N ALA A 384 -19.29 17.99 -17.14
CA ALA A 384 -19.14 17.52 -15.76
C ALA A 384 -20.46 17.76 -15.03
N LEU A 385 -21.16 16.67 -14.70
CA LEU A 385 -22.37 16.67 -13.88
C LEU A 385 -22.02 16.01 -12.54
N PRO A 386 -21.67 16.79 -11.50
CA PRO A 386 -21.32 16.27 -10.18
C PRO A 386 -22.33 15.25 -9.67
N GLN A 387 -21.85 14.19 -9.02
CA GLN A 387 -22.63 13.05 -8.53
C GLN A 387 -23.44 12.28 -9.59
N ASN A 388 -23.20 12.52 -10.88
CA ASN A 388 -23.93 11.87 -11.97
C ASN A 388 -22.98 11.29 -13.01
N LYS A 389 -22.28 12.14 -13.78
CA LYS A 389 -21.37 11.68 -14.84
C LYS A 389 -20.37 12.73 -15.28
N TYR A 390 -19.26 12.24 -15.82
CA TYR A 390 -18.29 13.01 -16.60
C TYR A 390 -18.27 12.50 -18.03
N VAL A 391 -18.13 13.42 -18.97
CA VAL A 391 -18.01 13.11 -20.40
C VAL A 391 -16.74 13.74 -20.91
N MET A 392 -15.92 12.90 -21.55
CA MET A 392 -14.74 13.32 -22.27
C MET A 392 -14.92 13.02 -23.76
N GLU A 393 -14.50 13.96 -24.60
CA GLU A 393 -14.45 13.81 -26.06
C GLU A 393 -13.00 13.82 -26.52
N LYS A 394 -12.73 13.06 -27.59
CA LYS A 394 -11.41 12.99 -28.20
C LYS A 394 -10.93 14.40 -28.54
N ASP A 395 -9.68 14.70 -28.16
CA ASP A 395 -9.06 15.94 -28.57
C ASP A 395 -8.32 15.74 -29.89
N GLU A 396 -8.93 16.18 -30.99
CA GLU A 396 -8.33 16.15 -32.34
C GLU A 396 -7.01 16.92 -32.45
N SER A 397 -6.68 17.71 -31.43
CA SER A 397 -5.42 18.42 -31.33
C SER A 397 -4.29 17.53 -30.81
N TYR A 398 -4.58 16.49 -30.01
CA TYR A 398 -3.60 15.59 -29.42
C TYR A 398 -2.65 14.99 -30.47
N TRP A 399 -1.36 14.91 -30.14
CA TRP A 399 -0.31 14.56 -31.11
C TRP A 399 -0.52 13.19 -31.78
N ASN A 400 -1.15 12.26 -31.06
CA ASN A 400 -1.45 10.91 -31.54
C ASN A 400 -2.95 10.66 -31.72
N ALA A 401 -3.75 11.70 -31.99
CA ALA A 401 -5.20 11.57 -32.14
C ALA A 401 -5.58 10.49 -33.18
N ASP A 402 -4.83 10.36 -34.28
CA ASP A 402 -5.10 9.37 -35.32
C ASP A 402 -5.04 7.91 -34.83
N ALA A 403 -4.34 7.62 -33.73
CA ALA A 403 -4.23 6.28 -33.16
C ALA A 403 -5.35 5.95 -32.15
N ILE A 404 -6.17 6.94 -31.76
CA ILE A 404 -7.23 6.76 -30.78
C ILE A 404 -8.53 6.38 -31.48
N ASP A 405 -9.02 5.17 -31.26
CA ASP A 405 -10.26 4.69 -31.90
C ASP A 405 -11.53 5.27 -31.26
N LEU A 406 -11.49 5.63 -29.98
CA LEU A 406 -12.63 6.20 -29.25
C LEU A 406 -12.82 7.68 -29.59
N ASP A 407 -14.06 8.05 -29.89
CA ASP A 407 -14.49 9.45 -30.02
C ASP A 407 -14.89 10.04 -28.66
N ARG A 408 -15.29 9.19 -27.71
CA ARG A 408 -15.93 9.60 -26.45
C ARG A 408 -15.72 8.61 -25.32
N ILE A 409 -15.57 9.12 -24.11
CA ILE A 409 -15.62 8.35 -22.86
C ILE A 409 -16.69 8.95 -21.96
N GLU A 410 -17.54 8.12 -21.38
CA GLU A 410 -18.52 8.53 -20.37
C GLU A 410 -18.24 7.76 -19.07
N VAL A 411 -18.06 8.49 -17.97
CA VAL A 411 -17.84 7.91 -16.65
C VAL A 411 -19.04 8.24 -15.76
N TYR A 412 -19.82 7.23 -15.40
CA TYR A 412 -20.96 7.39 -14.49
C TYR A 412 -20.52 7.26 -13.03
N ILE A 413 -21.00 8.15 -12.16
CA ILE A 413 -20.73 8.13 -10.72
C ILE A 413 -21.85 7.35 -10.03
N ILE A 414 -21.58 6.09 -9.70
CA ILE A 414 -22.57 5.14 -9.18
C ILE A 414 -21.97 4.44 -7.94
N PRO A 415 -22.32 4.86 -6.71
CA PRO A 415 -21.73 4.28 -5.51
C PRO A 415 -22.04 2.79 -5.27
N ASP A 416 -23.14 2.28 -5.84
CA ASP A 416 -23.58 0.89 -5.64
C ASP A 416 -23.13 -0.01 -6.80
N GLU A 417 -22.20 -0.93 -6.52
CA GLU A 417 -21.63 -1.85 -7.52
C GLU A 417 -22.69 -2.78 -8.14
N THR A 418 -23.73 -3.16 -7.39
CA THR A 418 -24.82 -3.99 -7.92
C THR A 418 -25.61 -3.23 -8.99
N THR A 419 -25.82 -1.93 -8.81
CA THR A 419 -26.44 -1.05 -9.81
C THR A 419 -25.55 -0.94 -11.05
N GLN A 420 -24.23 -0.82 -10.88
CA GLN A 420 -23.29 -0.84 -12.01
C GLN A 420 -23.39 -2.16 -12.81
N MET A 421 -23.42 -3.32 -12.12
CA MET A 421 -23.59 -4.63 -12.76
C MET A 421 -24.90 -4.71 -13.56
N ASN A 422 -26.02 -4.25 -13.00
CA ASN A 422 -27.30 -4.23 -13.71
C ASN A 422 -27.26 -3.34 -14.96
N MET A 423 -26.59 -2.18 -14.87
CA MET A 423 -26.41 -1.28 -16.00
C MET A 423 -25.53 -1.89 -17.09
N PHE A 424 -24.47 -2.61 -16.72
CA PHE A 424 -23.65 -3.38 -17.65
C PHE A 424 -24.47 -4.45 -18.38
N GLU A 425 -25.27 -5.24 -17.65
CA GLU A 425 -26.14 -6.26 -18.24
C GLU A 425 -27.21 -5.70 -19.19
N ASN A 426 -27.63 -4.44 -18.96
CA ASN A 426 -28.55 -3.71 -19.83
C ASN A 426 -27.88 -2.99 -21.01
N GLY A 427 -26.54 -3.04 -21.12
CA GLY A 427 -25.77 -2.34 -22.16
C GLY A 427 -25.63 -0.83 -21.95
N GLU A 428 -25.83 -0.35 -20.72
CA GLU A 428 -25.67 1.05 -20.33
C GLU A 428 -24.23 1.37 -19.89
N ILE A 429 -23.44 0.36 -19.53
CA ILE A 429 -22.01 0.43 -19.22
C ILE A 429 -21.28 -0.60 -20.07
N ASP A 430 -20.10 -0.25 -20.59
CA ASP A 430 -19.30 -1.09 -21.49
C ASP A 430 -18.19 -1.84 -20.75
N VAL A 431 -17.71 -1.31 -19.61
CA VAL A 431 -16.76 -2.00 -18.72
C VAL A 431 -17.16 -1.80 -17.27
N VAL A 432 -17.21 -2.88 -16.49
CA VAL A 432 -17.62 -2.86 -15.07
C VAL A 432 -16.69 -3.71 -14.23
N ASP A 433 -16.35 -3.21 -13.03
CA ASP A 433 -15.76 -4.06 -11.99
C ASP A 433 -16.81 -5.02 -11.45
N ILE A 434 -16.50 -6.31 -11.46
CA ILE A 434 -17.46 -7.35 -11.10
C ILE A 434 -17.63 -7.34 -9.58
N ALA A 435 -18.84 -6.98 -9.14
CA ALA A 435 -19.21 -7.03 -7.73
C ALA A 435 -19.02 -8.44 -7.16
N LYS A 436 -18.61 -8.55 -5.88
CA LYS A 436 -18.27 -9.80 -5.19
C LYS A 436 -19.23 -10.96 -5.48
N ASP A 437 -20.53 -10.72 -5.41
CA ASP A 437 -21.57 -11.75 -5.57
C ASP A 437 -21.72 -12.29 -7.00
N TYR A 438 -21.15 -11.60 -8.00
CA TYR A 438 -21.20 -11.96 -9.43
C TYR A 438 -19.92 -12.64 -9.93
N VAL A 439 -18.82 -12.59 -9.17
CA VAL A 439 -17.51 -13.10 -9.62
C VAL A 439 -17.59 -14.58 -10.01
N ALA A 440 -18.21 -15.42 -9.17
CA ALA A 440 -18.31 -16.85 -9.41
C ALA A 440 -19.09 -17.21 -10.69
N SER A 441 -20.20 -16.51 -10.97
CA SER A 441 -21.01 -16.77 -12.16
C SER A 441 -20.33 -16.28 -13.42
N TYR A 442 -19.74 -15.07 -13.40
CA TYR A 442 -19.03 -14.51 -14.55
C TYR A 442 -17.77 -15.32 -14.89
N ASP A 443 -17.04 -15.80 -13.89
CA ASP A 443 -15.89 -16.68 -14.09
C ASP A 443 -16.30 -18.02 -14.70
N ALA A 444 -17.39 -18.63 -14.22
CA ALA A 444 -17.92 -19.89 -14.78
C ALA A 444 -18.41 -19.75 -16.23
N GLU A 445 -18.85 -18.55 -16.63
CA GLU A 445 -19.23 -18.20 -18.00
C GLU A 445 -18.03 -17.80 -18.88
N GLY A 446 -16.84 -17.64 -18.31
CA GLY A 446 -15.66 -17.15 -19.03
C GLY A 446 -15.71 -15.67 -19.40
N LYS A 447 -16.53 -14.88 -18.68
CA LYS A 447 -16.71 -13.44 -18.88
C LYS A 447 -15.87 -12.57 -17.94
N ALA A 448 -15.37 -13.15 -16.84
CA ALA A 448 -14.52 -12.43 -15.90
C ALA A 448 -13.08 -12.34 -16.42
N ILE A 449 -12.55 -11.13 -16.49
CA ILE A 449 -11.13 -10.85 -16.69
C ILE A 449 -10.54 -10.52 -15.33
N LYS A 450 -9.71 -11.43 -14.79
CA LYS A 450 -9.06 -11.27 -13.49
C LYS A 450 -7.72 -10.55 -13.66
N PHE A 451 -7.41 -9.66 -12.73
CA PHE A 451 -6.14 -8.93 -12.69
C PHE A 451 -5.63 -8.81 -11.26
N ASP A 452 -4.31 -8.70 -11.10
CA ASP A 452 -3.71 -8.31 -9.83
C ASP A 452 -3.96 -6.81 -9.61
N ALA A 453 -4.47 -6.40 -8.45
CA ALA A 453 -4.73 -5.00 -8.16
C ALA A 453 -3.61 -4.36 -7.34
N GLY A 454 -2.47 -5.05 -7.16
CA GLY A 454 -1.24 -4.52 -6.59
C GLY A 454 -1.19 -4.49 -5.06
N VAL A 455 -2.34 -4.52 -4.37
CA VAL A 455 -2.38 -4.20 -2.93
C VAL A 455 -2.03 -5.41 -2.08
N VAL A 456 -1.08 -5.28 -1.17
CA VAL A 456 -0.84 -6.22 -0.07
C VAL A 456 -1.51 -5.73 1.21
N TYR A 457 -2.23 -6.60 1.92
CA TYR A 457 -2.81 -6.34 3.23
C TYR A 457 -2.05 -7.09 4.32
N TYR A 458 -1.81 -6.40 5.44
CA TYR A 458 -0.99 -6.90 6.54
C TYR A 458 -1.47 -6.33 7.89
N LEU A 459 -1.10 -7.02 8.96
CA LEU A 459 -1.07 -6.43 10.30
C LEU A 459 0.29 -5.78 10.52
N LYS A 460 0.28 -4.59 11.10
CA LYS A 460 1.47 -3.88 11.57
C LYS A 460 1.40 -3.76 13.09
N LEU A 461 2.49 -4.10 13.78
CA LEU A 461 2.56 -4.09 15.24
C LEU A 461 3.20 -2.79 15.69
N SER A 462 2.64 -2.14 16.71
CA SER A 462 3.22 -0.88 17.21
C SER A 462 4.40 -1.16 18.13
N PHE A 463 5.54 -0.56 17.80
CA PHE A 463 6.75 -0.41 18.60
C PHE A 463 6.82 0.97 19.27
N GLY A 464 5.78 1.81 19.14
CA GLY A 464 5.62 3.06 19.88
C GLY A 464 4.98 2.88 21.26
N GLU A 465 4.28 3.88 21.80
CA GLU A 465 3.77 3.85 23.19
C GLU A 465 2.78 2.70 23.49
N GLY A 466 2.07 2.19 22.47
CA GLY A 466 1.08 1.13 22.64
C GLY A 466 -0.18 1.61 23.39
N SER A 467 -1.08 0.68 23.71
CA SER A 467 -2.24 0.97 24.59
C SER A 467 -1.86 1.03 26.08
N SER A 468 -0.84 0.26 26.46
CA SER A 468 -0.24 0.21 27.80
C SER A 468 1.21 -0.32 27.71
N PRO A 469 2.06 -0.09 28.73
CA PRO A 469 3.42 -0.65 28.74
C PRO A 469 3.45 -2.17 28.58
N GLU A 470 2.52 -2.89 29.22
CA GLU A 470 2.43 -4.34 29.13
C GLU A 470 1.96 -4.82 27.75
N ALA A 471 1.02 -4.10 27.13
CA ALA A 471 0.57 -4.37 25.76
C ALA A 471 1.70 -4.15 24.74
N HIS A 472 2.45 -3.05 24.91
CA HIS A 472 3.64 -2.76 24.12
C HIS A 472 4.71 -3.87 24.25
N GLU A 473 5.04 -4.28 25.48
CA GLU A 473 5.99 -5.37 25.72
C GLU A 473 5.58 -6.68 25.02
N LEU A 474 4.28 -6.99 25.01
CA LEU A 474 3.77 -8.18 24.34
C LEU A 474 3.77 -8.01 22.81
N ALA A 475 3.23 -6.92 22.28
CA ALA A 475 3.08 -6.67 20.85
C ALA A 475 4.42 -6.57 20.11
N THR A 476 5.47 -6.12 20.79
CA THR A 476 6.83 -6.04 20.26
C THR A 476 7.65 -7.31 20.44
N ASN A 477 7.16 -8.30 21.19
CA ASN A 477 7.86 -9.56 21.38
C ASN A 477 7.84 -10.42 20.09
N ARG A 478 9.03 -10.85 19.66
CA ARG A 478 9.19 -11.63 18.42
C ARG A 478 8.40 -12.94 18.42
N ASN A 479 8.41 -13.67 19.53
CA ASN A 479 7.65 -14.90 19.64
C ASN A 479 6.14 -14.61 19.59
N PHE A 480 5.66 -13.49 20.15
CA PHE A 480 4.26 -13.10 20.02
C PHE A 480 3.86 -12.84 18.55
N ILE A 481 4.69 -12.13 17.78
CA ILE A 481 4.43 -11.89 16.33
C ILE A 481 4.30 -13.22 15.58
N TYR A 482 5.24 -14.15 15.78
CA TYR A 482 5.16 -15.48 15.17
C TYR A 482 3.98 -16.30 15.67
N ALA A 483 3.61 -16.16 16.95
CA ALA A 483 2.44 -16.82 17.51
C ALA A 483 1.16 -16.38 16.78
N VAL A 484 0.95 -15.07 16.65
CA VAL A 484 -0.20 -14.52 15.91
C VAL A 484 -0.16 -14.93 14.44
N SER A 485 1.00 -14.83 13.79
CA SER A 485 1.15 -15.20 12.37
C SER A 485 0.82 -16.67 12.09
N ASN A 486 1.26 -17.59 12.95
CA ASN A 486 0.99 -19.03 12.81
C ASN A 486 -0.46 -19.39 13.21
N LEU A 487 -1.15 -18.52 13.93
CA LEU A 487 -2.54 -18.73 14.32
C LEU A 487 -3.52 -18.39 13.20
N ILE A 488 -3.14 -17.48 12.29
CA ILE A 488 -4.00 -17.00 11.21
C ILE A 488 -4.10 -18.03 10.09
N ASP A 489 -5.34 -18.40 9.76
CA ASP A 489 -5.71 -19.14 8.55
C ASP A 489 -5.95 -18.15 7.41
N ARG A 490 -4.91 -17.84 6.65
CA ARG A 490 -4.99 -16.82 5.58
C ARG A 490 -5.90 -17.28 4.45
N THR A 491 -5.83 -18.57 4.09
CA THR A 491 -6.73 -19.16 3.09
C THR A 491 -8.18 -19.10 3.55
N GLY A 492 -8.49 -19.60 4.75
CA GLY A 492 -9.84 -19.54 5.30
C GLY A 492 -10.36 -18.12 5.53
N LEU A 493 -9.47 -17.17 5.87
CA LEU A 493 -9.80 -15.76 5.98
C LEU A 493 -10.22 -15.17 4.64
N VAL A 494 -9.46 -15.42 3.57
CA VAL A 494 -9.81 -14.96 2.22
C VAL A 494 -11.15 -15.56 1.77
N ASP A 495 -11.34 -16.87 1.93
CA ASP A 495 -12.56 -17.56 1.52
C ASP A 495 -13.79 -17.06 2.29
N SER A 496 -13.66 -16.80 3.60
CA SER A 496 -14.77 -16.31 4.43
C SER A 496 -15.11 -14.85 4.17
N VAL A 497 -14.11 -13.98 3.98
CA VAL A 497 -14.32 -12.53 3.80
C VAL A 497 -14.71 -12.20 2.36
N PHE A 498 -14.09 -12.84 1.37
CA PHE A 498 -14.23 -12.48 -0.05
C PHE A 498 -14.90 -13.57 -0.90
N GLY A 499 -15.04 -14.81 -0.39
CA GLY A 499 -15.67 -15.93 -1.09
C GLY A 499 -14.66 -16.81 -1.85
N GLU A 500 -15.02 -18.08 -2.09
CA GLU A 500 -14.12 -19.06 -2.76
C GLU A 500 -13.73 -18.67 -4.20
N ALA A 501 -14.57 -17.87 -4.88
CA ALA A 501 -14.29 -17.38 -6.23
C ALA A 501 -13.53 -16.03 -6.23
N SER A 502 -13.09 -15.56 -5.05
CA SER A 502 -12.43 -14.27 -4.88
C SER A 502 -11.17 -14.13 -5.74
N THR A 503 -10.89 -12.90 -6.12
CA THR A 503 -9.63 -12.49 -6.77
C THR A 503 -8.54 -12.13 -5.76
N TYR A 504 -8.86 -12.08 -4.47
CA TYR A 504 -7.88 -11.91 -3.39
C TYR A 504 -7.14 -13.24 -3.19
N ALA A 505 -5.84 -13.17 -2.89
CA ALA A 505 -5.02 -14.36 -2.66
C ALA A 505 -4.37 -14.32 -1.28
N PRO A 506 -4.35 -15.41 -0.51
CA PRO A 506 -3.64 -15.44 0.77
C PRO A 506 -2.14 -15.21 0.54
N SER A 507 -1.49 -14.47 1.43
CA SER A 507 -0.07 -14.11 1.28
C SER A 507 0.69 -14.22 2.59
N GLY A 508 1.84 -14.89 2.53
CA GLY A 508 2.88 -14.86 3.57
C GLY A 508 3.99 -13.85 3.28
N ARG A 509 3.84 -13.04 2.23
CA ARG A 509 4.85 -12.12 1.68
C ARG A 509 4.37 -10.68 1.69
N GLN A 510 5.35 -9.77 1.71
CA GLN A 510 5.11 -8.34 1.67
C GLN A 510 5.19 -7.77 0.26
N VAL A 511 6.07 -8.31 -0.57
CA VAL A 511 6.19 -7.95 -2.00
C VAL A 511 5.27 -8.89 -2.79
N ILE A 512 4.42 -8.33 -3.65
CA ILE A 512 3.55 -9.14 -4.49
C ILE A 512 4.34 -9.86 -5.57
N ASN A 513 3.76 -10.92 -6.13
CA ASN A 513 4.42 -11.66 -7.21
C ASN A 513 4.46 -10.86 -8.52
N GLY A 514 3.44 -10.05 -8.82
CA GLY A 514 3.29 -9.35 -10.10
C GLY A 514 4.29 -8.23 -10.41
N VAL A 515 5.05 -7.73 -9.43
CA VAL A 515 6.01 -6.63 -9.69
C VAL A 515 7.25 -7.08 -10.46
N THR A 516 7.82 -6.15 -11.21
CA THR A 516 9.10 -6.30 -11.88
C THR A 516 10.21 -6.41 -10.84
N ALA A 517 11.10 -7.39 -11.02
CA ALA A 517 12.32 -7.51 -10.23
C ALA A 517 13.48 -6.72 -10.85
N TYR A 518 13.58 -6.79 -12.17
CA TYR A 518 14.45 -5.99 -13.05
C TYR A 518 13.97 -6.18 -14.48
N SER A 519 14.51 -5.42 -15.44
CA SER A 519 14.10 -5.48 -16.84
C SER A 519 14.02 -6.92 -17.41
N GLY A 520 12.81 -7.35 -17.79
CA GLY A 520 12.54 -8.67 -18.35
C GLY A 520 12.37 -9.80 -17.34
N ALA A 521 12.35 -9.52 -16.04
CA ALA A 521 12.14 -10.52 -14.99
C ALA A 521 11.10 -10.06 -13.96
N ASN A 522 10.21 -10.98 -13.60
CA ASN A 522 9.18 -10.79 -12.59
C ASN A 522 9.63 -11.33 -11.22
N TYR A 523 9.23 -10.67 -10.13
CA TYR A 523 9.68 -10.99 -8.78
C TYR A 523 9.18 -12.35 -8.28
N GLY A 524 7.89 -12.65 -8.49
CA GLY A 524 7.30 -13.94 -8.11
C GLY A 524 7.93 -15.11 -8.87
N ASP A 525 8.21 -14.94 -10.17
CA ASP A 525 8.85 -15.99 -10.99
C ASP A 525 10.27 -16.32 -10.52
N LEU A 526 11.01 -15.34 -9.99
CA LEU A 526 12.37 -15.53 -9.51
C LEU A 526 12.44 -16.17 -8.12
N TYR A 527 11.59 -15.71 -7.19
CA TYR A 527 11.73 -16.04 -5.76
C TYR A 527 10.62 -16.93 -5.21
N GLY A 528 9.51 -17.08 -5.93
CA GLY A 528 8.35 -17.87 -5.53
C GLY A 528 7.68 -17.38 -4.24
N ASP A 529 6.86 -18.24 -3.65
CA ASP A 529 6.14 -17.97 -2.40
C ASP A 529 6.96 -18.45 -1.19
N ALA A 530 8.10 -17.79 -0.93
CA ALA A 530 8.91 -18.10 0.24
C ALA A 530 8.12 -17.87 1.55
N ASP A 531 8.10 -18.88 2.42
CA ASP A 531 7.44 -18.86 3.73
C ASP A 531 8.44 -18.43 4.81
N PHE A 532 8.55 -17.12 5.03
CA PHE A 532 9.40 -16.51 6.06
C PHE A 532 8.79 -16.62 7.48
N GLY A 533 8.15 -17.74 7.80
CA GLY A 533 7.44 -17.96 9.07
C GLY A 533 6.02 -17.38 9.11
N HIS A 534 5.42 -17.18 7.93
CA HIS A 534 4.08 -16.65 7.75
C HIS A 534 3.24 -17.62 6.90
N PRO A 535 2.91 -18.81 7.42
CA PRO A 535 2.31 -19.87 6.62
C PRO A 535 0.90 -19.50 6.15
N LEU A 536 0.51 -19.95 4.97
CA LEU A 536 -0.83 -19.67 4.42
C LEU A 536 -1.94 -20.36 5.21
N THR A 537 -1.64 -21.54 5.76
CA THR A 537 -2.54 -22.32 6.64
C THR A 537 -2.04 -22.27 8.08
N PRO A 538 -2.93 -22.30 9.09
CA PRO A 538 -2.53 -22.10 10.47
C PRO A 538 -1.79 -23.32 11.02
N ASN A 539 -0.80 -23.07 11.88
CA ASN A 539 -0.15 -24.06 12.73
C ASN A 539 -0.41 -23.71 14.20
N VAL A 540 -1.61 -24.08 14.70
CA VAL A 540 -2.07 -23.73 16.05
C VAL A 540 -1.17 -24.26 17.16
N GLU A 541 -0.57 -25.44 16.97
CA GLU A 541 0.37 -26.01 17.96
C GLU A 541 1.64 -25.15 18.07
N LEU A 542 2.22 -24.78 16.92
CA LEU A 542 3.40 -23.91 16.88
C LEU A 542 3.06 -22.49 17.35
N ALA A 543 1.87 -21.98 17.04
CA ALA A 543 1.38 -20.70 17.53
C ALA A 543 1.36 -20.65 19.06
N LYS A 544 0.84 -21.71 19.71
CA LYS A 544 0.85 -21.84 21.18
C LYS A 544 2.25 -21.98 21.76
N GLU A 545 3.15 -22.70 21.08
CA GLU A 545 4.55 -22.82 21.51
C GLU A 545 5.23 -21.45 21.51
N TYR A 546 5.08 -20.67 20.44
CA TYR A 546 5.60 -19.31 20.38
C TYR A 546 4.95 -18.39 21.41
N PHE A 547 3.64 -18.47 21.59
CA PHE A 547 2.96 -17.66 22.60
C PHE A 547 3.50 -17.96 24.01
N GLN A 548 3.67 -19.24 24.35
CA GLN A 548 4.26 -19.65 25.63
C GLN A 548 5.69 -19.12 25.80
N LYS A 549 6.53 -19.15 24.77
CA LYS A 549 7.88 -18.54 24.81
C LYS A 549 7.83 -17.04 25.07
N ALA A 550 6.90 -16.33 24.42
CA ALA A 550 6.70 -14.90 24.67
C ALA A 550 6.32 -14.64 26.14
N LEU A 551 5.41 -15.45 26.70
CA LEU A 551 5.01 -15.35 28.10
C LEU A 551 6.17 -15.62 29.06
N GLU A 552 7.02 -16.61 28.78
CA GLU A 552 8.21 -16.93 29.57
C GLU A 552 9.23 -15.79 29.54
N GLU A 553 9.51 -15.23 28.36
CA GLU A 553 10.45 -14.12 28.18
C GLU A 553 9.99 -12.84 28.92
N LEU A 554 8.67 -12.61 28.96
CA LEU A 554 8.06 -11.43 29.56
C LEU A 554 7.64 -11.63 31.03
N GLY A 555 7.89 -12.82 31.61
CA GLY A 555 7.63 -13.12 33.01
C GLY A 555 6.15 -13.30 33.38
N TYR A 556 5.31 -13.73 32.44
CA TYR A 556 3.91 -14.11 32.69
C TYR A 556 3.76 -15.53 33.23
N THR A 557 4.79 -16.37 33.08
CA THR A 557 4.81 -17.76 33.55
C THR A 557 6.01 -18.01 34.46
N GLU A 558 5.81 -18.85 35.49
CA GLU A 558 6.80 -19.20 36.53
C GLU A 558 8.03 -19.98 36.04
#